data_AF-A0A1I4BGN7-F1
#
_entry.id   AF-A0A1I4BGN7-F1
#
_cell.length_a   1.000
_cell.length_b   1.000
_cell.length_c   1.000
_cell.angle_alpha   90.00
_cell.angle_beta   90.00
_cell.angle_gamma   90.00
#
_symmetry.space_group_name_H-M   'P 1'
#
loop_
_entity.id
_entity.type
_entity.pdbx_description
1 polymer ?
#
loop_
_entity_poly.entity_id
_entity_poly.type
_entity_poly.pdbx_seq_one_letter_code
_entity_poly.pdbx_strand_id
1 'polypeptide(L)'
;MPDPIFLDRECAKAFRPEANRAVAALTKLRARAYARRPESLDSVCMDLSRASPDDMIAVATRLLARERDGSRRWFGFGGEIQALNARAIILLGRVRRKSTFTATAAAGMNQD
;
A
#
# COMPACT_ATOMS: atom_id res chain seq x y z
N MET A 1 -3.52 34.59 -25.17
CA MET A 1 -4.35 33.67 -24.37
C MET A 1 -3.58 32.37 -24.23
N PRO A 2 -3.22 31.92 -23.01
CA PRO A 2 -2.57 30.63 -22.84
C PRO A 2 -3.53 29.50 -23.21
N ASP A 3 -2.98 28.46 -23.84
CA ASP A 3 -3.72 27.30 -24.35
C ASP A 3 -4.40 26.54 -23.18
N PRO A 4 -5.71 26.21 -23.23
CA PRO A 4 -6.41 25.55 -22.13
C PRO A 4 -5.79 24.21 -21.71
N ILE A 5 -5.12 23.50 -22.63
CA ILE A 5 -4.38 22.25 -22.34
C ILE A 5 -3.13 22.51 -21.48
N PHE A 6 -2.54 23.71 -21.60
CA PHE A 6 -1.38 24.11 -20.82
C PHE A 6 -1.75 24.42 -19.37
N LEU A 7 -2.88 25.11 -19.17
CA LEU A 7 -3.44 25.39 -17.84
C LEU A 7 -3.81 24.11 -17.08
N ASP A 8 -4.41 23.13 -17.76
CA ASP A 8 -4.79 21.84 -17.17
C ASP A 8 -3.56 21.05 -16.66
N ARG A 9 -2.46 21.04 -17.43
CA ARG A 9 -1.21 20.37 -17.02
C ARG A 9 -0.51 21.06 -15.85
N GLU A 10 -0.52 22.38 -15.79
CA GLU A 10 0.08 23.13 -14.68
C GLU A 10 -0.75 22.98 -13.39
N CYS A 11 -2.08 22.99 -13.49
CA CYS A 11 -2.97 22.64 -12.37
C CYS A 11 -2.72 21.21 -11.88
N ALA A 12 -2.64 20.22 -12.79
CA ALA A 12 -2.36 18.83 -12.42
C ALA A 12 -1.01 18.67 -11.70
N LYS A 13 0.02 19.43 -12.09
CA LYS A 13 1.31 19.46 -11.38
C LYS A 13 1.18 20.09 -9.99
N ALA A 14 0.42 21.18 -9.86
CA ALA A 14 0.24 21.90 -8.60
C ALA A 14 -0.48 21.06 -7.53
N PHE A 15 -1.46 20.25 -7.92
CA PHE A 15 -2.20 19.37 -6.99
C PHE A 15 -1.51 18.03 -6.69
N ARG A 16 -0.51 17.65 -7.49
CA ARG A 16 0.19 16.36 -7.33
C ARG A 16 0.79 16.14 -5.93
N PRO A 17 1.42 17.14 -5.27
CA PRO A 17 1.90 16.98 -3.91
C PRO A 17 0.78 16.71 -2.90
N GLU A 18 -0.35 17.40 -3.02
CA GLU A 18 -1.50 17.22 -2.12
C GLU A 18 -2.15 15.85 -2.32
N ALA A 19 -2.38 15.45 -3.58
CA ALA A 19 -2.86 14.12 -3.92
C ALA A 19 -1.93 13.02 -3.35
N ASN A 20 -0.62 13.19 -3.48
CA ASN A 20 0.35 12.24 -2.92
C ASN A 20 0.27 12.15 -1.40
N ARG A 21 0.10 13.28 -0.69
CA ARG A 21 -0.09 13.31 0.77
C ARG A 21 -1.38 12.59 1.17
N ALA A 22 -2.48 12.84 0.46
CA ALA A 22 -3.76 12.20 0.72
C ALA A 22 -3.66 10.67 0.57
N VAL A 23 -3.08 10.20 -0.54
CA VAL A 23 -2.83 8.77 -0.78
C VAL A 23 -1.94 8.16 0.29
N ALA A 24 -0.87 8.84 0.69
CA ALA A 24 0.01 8.36 1.75
C ALA A 24 -0.71 8.27 3.11
N ALA A 25 -1.56 9.26 3.44
CA ALA A 25 -2.35 9.27 4.66
C ALA A 25 -3.35 8.11 4.69
N LEU A 26 -4.09 7.90 3.60
CA LEU A 26 -5.04 6.79 3.45
C LEU A 26 -4.34 5.43 3.51
N THR A 27 -3.18 5.30 2.86
CA THR A 27 -2.37 4.07 2.91
C THR A 27 -1.96 3.75 4.34
N LYS A 28 -1.49 4.75 5.11
CA LYS A 28 -1.12 4.58 6.52
C LYS A 28 -2.32 4.24 7.39
N LEU A 29 -3.45 4.92 7.21
CA LEU A 29 -4.68 4.65 7.96
C LEU A 29 -5.12 3.20 7.76
N ARG A 30 -5.10 2.72 6.52
CA ARG A 30 -5.51 1.36 6.18
C ARG A 30 -4.53 0.30 6.68
N ALA A 31 -3.22 0.56 6.57
CA ALA A 31 -2.20 -0.32 7.15
C ALA A 31 -2.37 -0.47 8.67
N ARG A 32 -2.72 0.62 9.38
CA ARG A 32 -3.05 0.59 10.81
C ARG A 32 -4.31 -0.21 11.08
N ALA A 33 -5.34 -0.09 10.24
CA ALA A 33 -6.55 -0.90 10.37
C ALA A 33 -6.24 -2.40 10.24
N TYR A 34 -5.45 -2.81 9.24
CA TYR A 34 -4.98 -4.19 9.08
C TYR A 34 -4.10 -4.66 10.25
N ALA A 35 -3.28 -3.79 10.82
CA ALA A 35 -2.50 -4.13 12.01
C ALA A 35 -3.39 -4.40 13.24
N ARG A 36 -4.51 -3.67 13.38
CA ARG A 36 -5.47 -3.84 14.49
C ARG A 36 -6.41 -5.02 14.29
N ARG A 37 -6.75 -5.34 13.04
CA ARG A 37 -7.68 -6.41 12.63
C ARG A 37 -7.09 -7.22 11.49
N PRO A 38 -6.10 -8.11 11.77
CA PRO A 38 -5.43 -8.89 10.74
C PRO A 38 -6.37 -9.71 9.88
N GLU A 39 -7.46 -10.24 10.42
CA GLU A 39 -8.50 -11.02 9.73
C GLU A 39 -9.14 -10.26 8.55
N SER A 40 -9.14 -8.92 8.59
CA SER A 40 -9.64 -8.12 7.47
C SER A 40 -8.76 -8.20 6.22
N LEU A 41 -7.51 -8.67 6.33
CA LEU A 41 -6.64 -8.97 5.19
C LEU A 41 -7.18 -10.14 4.35
N ASP A 42 -7.91 -11.06 4.97
CA ASP A 42 -8.44 -12.25 4.28
C ASP A 42 -9.55 -11.88 3.28
N SER A 43 -10.19 -10.71 3.48
CA SER A 43 -11.11 -10.12 2.49
C SER A 43 -10.42 -9.67 1.20
N VAL A 44 -9.10 -9.41 1.26
CA VAL A 44 -8.30 -9.00 0.09
C VAL A 44 -7.71 -10.23 -0.61
N CYS A 45 -7.18 -11.17 0.17
CA CYS A 45 -6.67 -12.45 -0.31
C CYS A 45 -6.72 -13.45 0.84
N MET A 46 -7.25 -14.64 0.58
CA MET A 46 -7.38 -15.70 1.59
C MET A 46 -6.02 -16.00 2.26
N ASP A 47 -6.05 -16.23 3.57
CA ASP A 47 -4.91 -16.54 4.46
C ASP A 47 -3.82 -15.45 4.57
N LEU A 48 -4.05 -14.26 4.00
CA LEU A 48 -3.10 -13.15 4.07
C LEU A 48 -2.92 -12.62 5.50
N SER A 49 -3.91 -12.80 6.38
CA SER A 49 -3.80 -12.45 7.80
C SER A 49 -2.71 -13.23 8.54
N ARG A 50 -2.41 -14.44 8.07
CA ARG A 50 -1.42 -15.39 8.63
C ARG A 50 -0.11 -15.44 7.85
N ALA A 51 -0.06 -14.79 6.68
CA ALA A 51 1.10 -14.78 5.81
C ALA A 51 2.33 -14.12 6.48
N SER A 52 3.52 -14.58 6.10
CA SER A 52 4.76 -13.95 6.53
C SER A 52 4.86 -12.52 5.96
N PRO A 53 5.64 -11.61 6.58
CA PRO A 53 5.82 -10.26 6.04
C PRO A 53 6.30 -10.23 4.58
N ASP A 54 7.07 -11.24 4.18
CA ASP A 54 7.62 -11.38 2.83
C ASP A 54 6.54 -11.81 1.84
N ASP A 55 5.71 -12.78 2.21
CA ASP A 55 4.57 -13.23 1.42
C ASP A 55 3.54 -12.11 1.27
N MET A 56 3.28 -11.34 2.34
CA MET A 56 2.40 -10.17 2.29
C MET A 56 2.87 -9.17 1.22
N ILE A 57 4.17 -8.88 1.17
CA ILE A 57 4.75 -7.97 0.20
C ILE A 57 4.66 -8.57 -1.21
N ALA A 58 4.97 -9.85 -1.38
CA ALA A 58 4.92 -10.53 -2.67
C ALA A 58 3.50 -10.55 -3.26
N VAL A 59 2.51 -10.96 -2.47
CA VAL A 59 1.09 -10.99 -2.87
C VAL A 59 0.61 -9.59 -3.24
N ALA A 60 0.86 -8.60 -2.39
CA ALA A 60 0.42 -7.23 -2.66
C ALA A 60 1.11 -6.61 -3.88
N THR A 61 2.38 -6.93 -4.13
CA THR A 61 3.08 -6.49 -5.35
C THR A 61 2.45 -7.09 -6.60
N ARG A 62 2.05 -8.37 -6.55
CA ARG A 62 1.32 -9.03 -7.63
C ARG A 62 -0.06 -8.41 -7.86
N LEU A 63 -0.80 -8.07 -6.79
CA LEU A 63 -2.09 -7.38 -6.90
C LEU A 63 -1.93 -6.00 -7.55
N LEU A 64 -0.90 -5.24 -7.17
CA LEU A 64 -0.63 -3.93 -7.76
C LEU A 64 -0.25 -4.01 -9.24
N ALA A 65 0.52 -5.04 -9.63
CA ALA A 65 0.87 -5.28 -11.03
C ALA A 65 -0.37 -5.61 -11.86
N ARG A 66 -1.25 -6.49 -11.35
CA ARG A 66 -2.53 -6.82 -12.00
C ARG A 66 -3.41 -5.60 -12.19
N GLU A 67 -3.48 -4.71 -11.21
CA GLU A 67 -4.25 -3.46 -11.32
C GLU A 67 -3.68 -2.54 -12.41
N ARG A 68 -2.35 -2.45 -12.48
CA ARG A 68 -1.65 -1.66 -13.52
C ARG A 68 -1.92 -2.20 -14.93
N ASP A 69 -1.93 -3.52 -15.09
CA ASP A 69 -2.17 -4.18 -16.38
C ASP A 69 -3.67 -4.20 -16.75
N GLY A 70 -4.55 -4.23 -15.75
CA GLY A 70 -6.02 -4.19 -15.89
C GLY A 70 -6.59 -2.80 -16.20
N SER A 71 -5.78 -1.74 -16.14
CA SER A 71 -6.15 -0.32 -16.31
C SER A 71 -6.94 0.01 -17.58
N ARG A 72 -6.96 -0.87 -18.60
CA ARG A 72 -7.77 -0.66 -19.81
C ARG A 72 -9.24 -1.06 -19.67
N ARG A 73 -9.64 -1.80 -18.64
CA ARG A 73 -11.02 -2.32 -18.53
C ARG A 73 -11.94 -1.56 -17.58
N TRP A 74 -11.42 -0.82 -16.60
CA TRP A 74 -12.26 -0.20 -15.57
C TRP A 74 -12.12 1.33 -15.57
N PHE A 75 -12.77 1.98 -16.54
CA PHE A 75 -13.28 3.35 -16.37
C PHE A 75 -14.45 3.31 -15.36
N GLY A 76 -14.16 2.95 -14.11
CA GLY A 76 -15.18 2.77 -13.07
C GLY A 76 -14.57 2.79 -11.67
N PHE A 77 -15.19 3.57 -10.79
CA PHE A 77 -14.92 3.60 -9.35
C PHE A 77 -14.66 2.20 -8.79
N GLY A 78 -13.53 1.99 -8.10
CA GLY A 78 -13.23 0.75 -7.37
C GLY A 78 -11.79 0.25 -7.47
N GLY A 79 -11.10 0.47 -8.59
CA GLY A 79 -9.68 0.05 -8.77
C GLY A 79 -8.71 0.75 -7.82
N GLU A 80 -8.99 2.02 -7.51
CA GLU A 80 -8.23 2.82 -6.54
C GLU A 80 -8.20 2.18 -5.15
N ILE A 81 -9.30 1.54 -4.74
CA ILE A 81 -9.39 0.85 -3.45
C ILE A 81 -8.47 -0.37 -3.45
N GLN A 82 -8.38 -1.11 -4.55
CA GLN A 82 -7.48 -2.26 -4.65
C GLN A 82 -6.01 -1.84 -4.62
N ALA A 83 -5.66 -0.78 -5.36
CA ALA A 83 -4.31 -0.21 -5.33
C ALA A 83 -3.94 0.31 -3.92
N LEU A 84 -4.88 0.97 -3.23
CA LEU A 84 -4.68 1.43 -1.86
C LEU A 84 -4.49 0.26 -0.89
N ASN A 85 -5.29 -0.80 -1.02
CA ASN A 85 -5.18 -2.02 -0.21
C ASN A 85 -3.80 -2.67 -0.39
N ALA A 86 -3.35 -2.86 -1.64
CA ALA A 86 -2.04 -3.42 -1.94
C ALA A 86 -0.91 -2.58 -1.32
N ARG A 87 -0.96 -1.24 -1.48
CA ARG A 87 0.04 -0.34 -0.87
C ARG A 87 0.05 -0.43 0.66
N ALA A 88 -1.13 -0.54 1.28
CA ALA A 88 -1.24 -0.69 2.73
C ALA A 88 -0.68 -2.03 3.23
N ILE A 89 -0.91 -3.12 2.49
CA ILE A 89 -0.33 -4.44 2.79
C ILE A 89 1.19 -4.41 2.68
N ILE A 90 1.75 -3.80 1.62
CA ILE A 90 3.20 -3.62 1.47
C ILE A 90 3.78 -2.85 2.66
N LEU A 91 3.13 -1.75 3.06
CA LEU A 91 3.56 -0.95 4.21
C LEU A 91 3.54 -1.79 5.50
N LEU A 92 2.47 -2.55 5.73
CA LEU A 92 2.34 -3.42 6.89
C LEU A 92 3.43 -4.50 6.92
N GLY A 93 3.65 -5.20 5.80
CA GLY A 93 4.70 -6.21 5.66
C GLY A 93 6.10 -5.62 5.94
N ARG A 94 6.41 -4.43 5.41
CA ARG A 94 7.69 -3.75 5.67
C ARG A 94 7.88 -3.41 7.15
N VAL A 95 6.84 -2.92 7.80
CA VAL A 95 6.88 -2.61 9.24
C VAL A 95 7.09 -3.87 10.06
N ARG A 96 6.35 -4.95 9.77
CA ARG A 96 6.50 -6.25 10.46
C ARG A 96 7.89 -6.84 10.28
N ARG A 97 8.42 -6.82 9.05
CA ARG A 97 9.80 -7.27 8.75
C ARG A 97 10.84 -6.52 9.58
N LYS A 98 10.70 -5.19 9.68
CA LYS A 98 11.61 -4.35 10.48
C LYS A 98 11.52 -4.67 11.97
N SER A 99 10.31 -4.86 12.52
CA SER A 99 10.14 -5.19 13.94
C SER A 99 10.71 -6.57 14.29
N THR A 100 10.59 -7.55 13.39
CA THR A 100 11.19 -8.88 13.58
C THR A 100 12.71 -8.77 13.60
N PHE A 101 13.31 -8.02 12.68
CA PHE A 101 14.76 -7.79 12.66
C PHE A 101 15.27 -7.15 13.95
N THR A 102 14.58 -6.10 14.45
CA THR A 102 14.98 -5.45 15.71
C THR A 102 14.82 -6.36 16.93
N ALA A 103 13.79 -7.22 16.95
CA ALA A 103 13.58 -8.17 18.04
C ALA A 103 14.68 -9.27 18.07
N THR A 104 15.05 -9.81 16.91
CA THR A 104 16.14 -10.80 16.80
C THR A 104 17.49 -10.19 17.18
N ALA A 105 17.78 -8.97 16.74
CA ALA A 105 19.02 -8.28 17.10
C ALA A 105 19.13 -8.01 18.61
N ALA A 106 18.02 -7.61 19.27
CA ALA A 106 18.00 -7.40 20.72
C ALA A 106 18.13 -8.72 21.52
N ALA A 107 17.61 -9.83 21.00
CA ALA A 107 17.73 -11.14 21.66
C ALA A 107 19.16 -11.71 21.60
N GLY A 108 19.92 -11.43 20.54
CA GLY A 108 21.32 -11.85 20.41
C GLY A 108 22.30 -11.08 21.29
N MET A 109 21.94 -9.88 21.77
CA MET A 109 22.80 -9.05 22.63
C MET A 109 22.71 -9.39 24.13
N ASN A 110 21.78 -10.26 24.55
CA ASN A 110 21.60 -10.66 25.95
C ASN A 110 22.21 -12.04 26.26
N GLN A 111 23.10 -12.56 25.40
CA GLN A 111 23.75 -13.88 25.56
C GLN A 111 25.27 -13.81 25.77
N ASP A 112 25.83 -12.61 25.96
CA ASP A 112 27.24 -12.36 26.33
C ASP A 112 27.34 -11.88 27.79
#